data_AF-A0A7X7UIE9-F1
#
_entry.id   AF-A0A7X7UIE9-F1
#
_cell.length_a   1.000
_cell.length_b   1.000
_cell.length_c   1.000
_cell.angle_alpha   90.00
_cell.angle_beta   90.00
_cell.angle_gamma   90.00
#
_symmetry.space_group_name_H-M   'P 1'
#
loop_
_entity.id
_entity.type
_entity.pdbx_description
1 polymer ?
#
loop_
_entity_poly.entity_id
_entity_poly.type
_entity_poly.pdbx_seq_one_letter_code
_entity_poly.pdbx_strand_id
1 'polypeptide(L)' 'MKATKLKNDLVSAAKVGRQTGLSRHTILRRAKQGLIPSYRFGRNLIRFDPDEAVEALLATGQQQQEAGPEGDPTVIAVDQ' A
#
# COMPACT_ATOMS: atom_id res chain seq x y z
N MET A 1 6.63 -1.26 -25.74
CA MET A 1 7.95 -0.62 -25.54
C MET A 1 8.03 -0.20 -24.07
N LYS A 2 8.86 -0.86 -23.24
CA LYS A 2 9.02 -0.50 -21.82
C LYS A 2 9.86 0.78 -21.76
N ALA A 3 9.28 1.87 -21.30
CA ALA A 3 9.97 3.13 -21.11
C ALA A 3 11.15 2.92 -20.15
N THR A 4 12.33 3.38 -20.57
CA THR A 4 13.52 3.51 -19.74
C THR A 4 13.20 4.51 -18.63
N LYS A 5 12.74 4.00 -17.48
CA LYS A 5 12.41 4.84 -16.31
C LYS A 5 13.70 5.52 -15.87
N LEU A 6 13.80 6.83 -16.12
CA LEU A 6 14.88 7.66 -15.58
C LEU A 6 14.93 7.42 -14.07
N LYS A 7 16.15 7.25 -13.54
CA LYS A 7 16.41 6.98 -12.14
C LYS A 7 15.67 8.01 -11.28
N ASN A 8 14.50 7.65 -10.77
CA ASN A 8 13.87 8.45 -9.74
C ASN A 8 14.74 8.36 -8.49
N ASP A 9 14.94 9.51 -7.84
CA ASP A 9 15.65 9.55 -6.58
C ASP A 9 14.94 8.64 -5.58
N LEU A 10 15.65 7.64 -5.07
CA LEU A 10 15.10 6.71 -4.10
C LEU A 10 14.82 7.43 -2.77
N VAL A 11 13.55 7.49 -2.39
CA VAL A 11 13.07 8.26 -1.25
C VAL A 11 12.88 7.39 0.00
N SER A 12 12.70 8.04 1.15
CA SER A 12 12.36 7.35 2.39
C SER A 12 10.88 6.98 2.46
N ALA A 13 10.52 5.99 3.27
CA ALA A 13 9.13 5.61 3.53
C ALA A 13 8.26 6.78 4.00
N ALA A 14 8.82 7.76 4.71
CA ALA A 14 8.08 8.95 5.15
C ALA A 14 7.69 9.86 3.97
N LYS A 15 8.52 9.95 2.92
CA LYS A 15 8.21 10.74 1.72
C LYS A 15 7.14 10.04 0.87
N VAL A 16 7.22 8.72 0.70
CA VAL A 16 6.17 7.92 0.07
C VAL A 16 4.85 8.03 0.83
N GLY A 17 4.89 8.03 2.17
CA GLY A 17 3.70 8.21 3.01
C GLY A 17 2.98 9.53 2.78
N ARG A 18 3.73 10.62 2.59
CA ARG A 18 3.15 11.93 2.26
C ARG A 18 2.47 11.96 0.90
N GLN A 19 2.95 11.18 -0.07
CA GLN A 19 2.34 11.09 -1.40
C GLN A 19 1.11 10.19 -1.43
N THR A 20 1.14 9.10 -0.66
CA THR A 20 0.10 8.05 -0.67
C THR A 20 -0.95 8.24 0.42
N GLY A 21 -0.74 9.18 1.36
CA GLY A 21 -1.57 9.34 2.56
C GLY A 21 -1.37 8.24 3.61
N LEU A 22 -0.42 7.33 3.41
CA LEU A 22 -0.19 6.19 4.30
C LEU A 22 0.85 6.50 5.38
N SER A 23 0.70 5.87 6.54
CA SER A 23 1.72 5.95 7.58
C SER A 23 3.02 5.26 7.15
N ARG A 24 4.14 5.82 7.60
CA ARG A 24 5.48 5.22 7.42
C ARG A 24 5.50 3.76 7.85
N HIS A 25 4.84 3.44 8.97
CA HIS A 25 4.80 2.09 9.51
C HIS A 25 4.07 1.11 8.57
N THR A 26 2.95 1.53 7.98
CA THR A 26 2.23 0.73 6.98
C THR A 26 3.08 0.47 5.74
N ILE A 27 3.82 1.46 5.26
CA ILE A 27 4.71 1.29 4.09
C ILE A 27 5.81 0.27 4.40
N LEU A 28 6.49 0.41 5.55
CA LEU A 28 7.53 -0.53 5.96
C LEU A 28 6.99 -1.96 6.18
N ARG A 29 5.78 -2.09 6.74
CA ARG A 29 5.11 -3.38 6.91
C ARG A 29 4.83 -4.04 5.57
N ARG A 30 4.25 -3.30 4.61
CA ARG A 30 3.96 -3.80 3.26
C ARG A 30 5.23 -4.14 2.48
N ALA A 31 6.29 -3.35 2.64
CA ALA A 31 7.61 -3.65 2.09
C ALA A 31 8.17 -4.97 2.65
N LYS A 32 8.06 -5.19 3.96
CA LYS A 32 8.47 -6.45 4.61
C LYS A 32 7.67 -7.66 4.10
N GLN A 33 6.41 -7.44 3.73
CA GLN A 33 5.53 -8.46 3.13
C GLN A 33 5.78 -8.68 1.63
N GLY A 34 6.69 -7.93 1.00
CA GLY A 34 6.97 -8.02 -0.43
C GLY A 34 5.91 -7.37 -1.33
N LEU A 35 4.95 -6.65 -0.74
CA LEU A 35 3.86 -5.98 -1.47
C LEU A 35 4.30 -4.66 -2.13
N ILE A 36 5.41 -4.10 -1.68
CA ILE A 36 5.98 -2.85 -2.21
C ILE A 36 7.47 -3.10 -2.48
N PRO A 37 7.97 -2.81 -3.70
CA PRO A 37 9.40 -2.86 -4.01
C PRO A 37 10.19 -1.99 -3.04
N SER A 38 11.25 -2.54 -2.46
CA SER A 38 12.09 -1.82 -1.51
C SER A 38 13.56 -2.13 -1.70
N TYR A 39 14.39 -1.10 -1.54
CA TYR A 39 15.83 -1.16 -1.77
C TYR A 39 16.57 -0.91 -0.46
N ARG A 40 17.35 -1.90 -0.03
CA ARG A 40 18.12 -1.81 1.20
C ARG A 40 19.52 -1.28 0.92
N PHE A 41 19.91 -0.23 1.62
CA PHE A 41 21.24 0.37 1.59
C PHE A 41 21.92 0.16 2.95
N GLY A 42 22.81 -0.82 3.04
CA GLY A 42 23.45 -1.17 4.31
C GLY A 42 22.48 -1.77 5.34
N ARG A 43 22.77 -1.62 6.63
CA ARG A 43 22.11 -2.42 7.68
C ARG A 43 20.67 -1.99 7.97
N ASN A 44 20.38 -0.68 7.98
CA ASN A 44 19.10 -0.15 8.47
C ASN A 44 18.41 0.86 7.53
N LEU A 45 18.98 1.16 6.36
CA LEU A 45 18.38 2.14 5.44
C LEU A 45 17.57 1.41 4.37
N ILE A 46 16.28 1.72 4.31
CA ILE A 46 15.37 1.23 3.28
C ILE A 46 14.88 2.44 2.49
N ARG A 47 14.99 2.35 1.17
CA ARG A 47 14.54 3.35 0.21
C ARG A 47 13.55 2.76 -0.77
N PHE A 48 12.77 3.63 -1.38
CA PHE A 48 11.64 3.29 -2.24
C PHE A 48 11.70 4.15 -3.49
N ASP A 49 11.40 3.56 -4.64
CA ASP A 49 10.98 4.34 -5.80
C ASP A 49 9.54 4.79 -5.55
N PRO A 50 9.25 6.11 -5.56
CA PRO A 50 7.91 6.61 -5.25
C PRO A 50 6.86 6.14 -6.26
N ASP A 51 7.22 6.04 -7.54
CA ASP A 51 6.27 5.67 -8.59
C ASP A 51 5.97 4.17 -8.53
N GLU A 52 7.00 3.33 -8.37
CA GLU A 52 6.78 1.88 -8.19
C GLU A 52 5.99 1.58 -6.92
N ALA A 53 6.22 2.34 -5.84
CA ALA A 53 5.49 2.14 -4.60
C ALA A 53 4.00 2.49 -4.76
N VAL A 54 3.68 3.56 -5.48
CA VAL A 54 2.31 3.96 -5.79
C VAL A 54 1.66 2.92 -6.71
N GLU A 55 2.33 2.50 -7.78
CA GLU A 55 1.84 1.47 -8.71
C GLU A 55 1.53 0.16 -7.96
N ALA A 56 2.44 -0.30 -7.12
CA ALA A 56 2.26 -1.52 -6.32
C ALA A 56 1.07 -1.39 -5.35
N LEU A 57 0.93 -0.24 -4.69
CA LEU A 57 -0.18 0.04 -3.78
C LEU A 57 -1.54 0.09 -4.49
N LEU A 58 -1.60 0.68 -5.68
CA LEU A 58 -2.80 0.69 -6.51
C LEU A 58 -3.17 -0.73 -6.97
N ALA A 59 -2.18 -1.54 -7.34
CA ALA A 59 -2.39 -2.95 -7.70
C ALA A 59 -2.88 -3.78 -6.49
N THR A 60 -2.44 -3.48 -5.27
CA THR A 60 -2.93 -4.18 -4.06
C THR A 60 -4.33 -3.73 -3.63
N GLY A 61 -4.71 -2.49 -3.94
CA GLY A 61 -6.02 -1.92 -3.60
C GLY A 61 -7.21 -2.63 -4.25
N GLN A 62 -7.00 -3.38 -5.34
CA GLN A 62 -8.04 -4.16 -6.00
C GLN A 62 -8.39 -5.49 -5.28
N GLN A 63 -7.65 -5.87 -4.23
CA GLN A 63 -7.87 -7.14 -3.52
C GLN A 63 -8.48 -7.00 -2.11
N GLN A 64 -8.94 -5.81 -1.70
CA GLN A 64 -9.55 -5.59 -0.37
C GLN A 64 -10.99 -5.03 -0.42
N GLN A 65 -11.71 -5.24 -1.53
CA GLN A 65 -13.14 -4.91 -1.64
C GLN A 65 -14.00 -6.12 -2.01
N GLU A 66 -13.72 -7.30 -1.43
CA GLU A 66 -14.68 -8.42 -1.42
C GLU A 66 -14.57 -9.17 -0.09
N ALA A 67 -14.99 -8.54 1.01
CA ALA A 67 -15.33 -9.26 2.25
C ALA A 67 -16.21 -8.37 3.15
N GLY A 68 -17.53 -8.63 3.12
CA GLY A 68 -18.51 -8.22 4.13
C GLY A 68 -19.26 -6.92 3.80
N PRO A 69 -20.60 -6.92 3.88
CA PRO A 69 -21.25 -7.27 5.15
C PRO A 69 -22.13 -8.51 5.05
N GLU A 70 -21.65 -9.64 5.58
CA GLU A 70 -22.54 -10.59 6.23
C GLU A 70 -22.62 -10.20 7.70
N GLY A 71 -23.68 -9.47 8.02
CA GLY A 71 -24.16 -9.21 9.37
C GLY A 71 -25.68 -9.30 9.31
N ASP A 72 -26.17 -10.52 9.50
CA ASP A 72 -27.54 -10.97 9.78
C ASP A 72 -28.71 -9.99 9.58
N PRO A 73 -29.73 -10.34 8.75
CA PRO A 73 -31.02 -9.68 8.82
C PRO A 73 -31.77 -10.16 10.07
N THR A 74 -31.47 -9.57 11.24
CA THR A 74 -32.44 -9.61 12.35
C THR A 74 -33.57 -8.65 12.00
N VAL A 75 -34.52 -9.16 11.23
CA VAL A 75 -35.89 -8.63 11.11
C VAL A 75 -36.51 -8.64 12.51
N ILE A 76 -36.52 -7.49 13.18
CA ILE A 76 -37.46 -7.23 14.26
C ILE A 76 -38.69 -6.62 13.60
N ALA A 77 -39.64 -7.47 13.25
CA ALA A 77 -41.00 -7.05 13.02
C ALA A 77 -41.55 -6.53 14.36
N VAL A 78 -41.74 -5.21 14.45
CA VAL A 78 -42.58 -4.60 15.47
C VAL A 78 -44.00 -4.62 14.92
N ASP A 79 -44.82 -5.47 15.52
CA ASP A 79 -46.27 -5.56 15.32
C ASP A 79 -46.95 -4.28 15.84
N GLN A 80 -48.08 -3.91 15.24
CA GLN A 80 -48.81 -2.65 15.47
C GLN A 80 -49.73 -2.68 16.68
#